data_AF-A0A950L715-F1
#
_entry.id   AF-A0A950L715-F1
#
_cell.length_a   1.000
_cell.length_b   1.000
_cell.length_c   1.000
_cell.angle_alpha   90.00
_cell.angle_beta   90.00
_cell.angle_gamma   90.00
#
_symmetry.space_group_name_H-M   'P 1'
#
loop_
_entity.id
_entity.type
_entity.pdbx_description
1 polymer ?
#
loop_
_entity_poly.entity_id
_entity_poly.type
_entity_poly.pdbx_seq_one_letter_code
_entity_poly.pdbx_strand_id
1 'polypeptide(L)'
;MQGTRSWRRGSVIISYLILVAVCSGVWILLEAQCFAAVAVQPSNLVPLPFLLFVAYEILVILHHLARILVAKLVGLKLLAFACGPFALRRIRNRTRFTWNNRETMIAGTTVFAPQSLNGLRWRCAWLVASGPLSMILIGFIFLIIVRAIDPLRASIDTLFMAAIAFMGIAGGVRLLLPLGPRRSASYGVLLWDALRGRRTSEVRFLVSALIHDGQQGIRPRDWSSKMLDLALQLTENTNAG
;
A
#
# COMPACT_ATOMS: atom_id res chain seq x y z
N MET A 1 24.50 20.23 6.79
CA MET A 1 23.33 19.30 6.80
C MET A 1 22.25 19.59 7.88
N GLN A 2 22.34 20.68 8.67
CA GLN A 2 21.39 20.93 9.79
C GLN A 2 19.98 21.42 9.37
N GLY A 3 19.81 22.00 8.17
CA GLY A 3 18.53 22.52 7.69
C GLY A 3 17.43 21.48 7.37
N THR A 4 17.75 20.17 7.36
CA THR A 4 16.78 19.13 7.01
C THR A 4 15.95 18.62 8.20
N ARG A 5 16.30 19.00 9.44
CA ARG A 5 15.64 18.51 10.66
C ARG A 5 14.36 19.28 11.03
N SER A 6 14.30 20.60 10.84
CA SER A 6 13.13 21.42 11.25
C SER A 6 11.91 21.16 10.36
N TRP A 7 12.11 21.15 9.03
CA TRP A 7 11.05 20.83 8.06
C TRP A 7 10.39 19.47 8.31
N ARG A 8 11.16 18.51 8.84
CA ARG A 8 10.71 17.14 9.12
C ARG A 8 9.73 17.04 10.28
N ARG A 9 9.86 17.89 11.31
CA ARG A 9 8.90 17.88 12.44
C ARG A 9 7.56 18.45 12.01
N GLY A 10 7.58 19.54 11.23
CA GLY A 10 6.36 20.15 10.69
C GLY A 10 5.53 19.19 9.83
N SER A 11 6.18 18.49 8.88
CA SER A 11 5.44 17.59 7.98
C SER A 11 4.83 16.37 8.68
N VAL A 12 5.48 15.84 9.71
CA VAL A 12 4.95 14.72 10.50
C VAL A 12 3.75 15.18 11.34
N ILE A 13 3.85 16.33 12.03
CA ILE A 13 2.73 16.88 12.81
C ILE A 13 1.53 17.15 11.92
N ILE A 14 1.73 17.83 10.78
CA ILE A 14 0.65 18.10 9.81
C ILE A 14 0.02 16.80 9.33
N SER A 15 0.83 15.78 9.03
CA SER A 15 0.31 14.47 8.60
C SER A 15 -0.54 13.80 9.69
N TYR A 16 -0.14 13.87 10.96
CA TYR A 16 -0.97 13.36 12.07
C TYR A 16 -2.27 14.15 12.22
N LEU A 17 -2.24 15.48 12.10
CA LEU A 17 -3.44 16.31 12.14
C LEU A 17 -4.42 15.95 11.02
N ILE A 18 -3.93 15.74 9.79
CA ILE A 18 -4.74 15.27 8.66
C ILE A 18 -5.35 13.90 8.98
N LEU A 19 -4.56 12.96 9.48
CA LEU A 19 -5.05 11.62 9.81
C LEU A 19 -6.13 11.66 10.89
N VAL A 20 -5.93 12.44 11.95
CA VAL A 20 -6.93 12.63 13.02
C VAL A 20 -8.22 13.25 12.45
N ALA A 21 -8.12 14.31 11.65
CA ALA A 21 -9.28 14.94 11.03
C ALA A 21 -10.06 13.96 10.14
N VAL A 22 -9.36 13.13 9.35
CA VAL A 22 -9.98 12.10 8.51
C VAL A 22 -10.65 11.02 9.36
N CYS A 23 -9.96 10.49 10.38
CA CYS A 23 -10.53 9.47 11.26
C CYS A 23 -11.78 9.98 11.97
N SER A 24 -11.73 11.19 12.53
CA SER A 24 -12.88 11.80 13.21
C SER A 24 -14.03 12.08 12.24
N GLY A 25 -13.74 12.61 11.05
CA GLY A 25 -14.76 12.87 10.03
C GLY A 25 -15.47 11.59 9.57
N VAL A 26 -14.72 10.52 9.30
CA VAL A 26 -15.32 9.22 8.91
C VAL A 26 -16.09 8.61 10.08
N TRP A 27 -15.59 8.70 11.32
CA TRP A 27 -16.31 8.22 12.50
C TRP A 27 -17.65 8.91 12.68
N ILE A 28 -17.69 10.26 12.64
CA ILE A 28 -18.92 11.05 12.76
C ILE A 28 -19.97 10.62 11.71
N LEU A 29 -19.53 10.32 10.48
CA LEU A 29 -20.44 9.89 9.42
C LEU A 29 -21.01 8.48 9.64
N LEU A 30 -20.27 7.61 10.34
CA LEU A 30 -20.64 6.21 10.59
C LEU A 30 -21.32 5.99 11.96
N GLU A 31 -21.18 6.94 12.90
CA GLU A 31 -21.55 6.76 14.31
C GLU A 31 -22.99 6.31 14.50
N ALA A 32 -23.95 6.97 13.84
CA ALA A 32 -25.37 6.65 13.99
C ALA A 32 -25.69 5.20 13.56
N GLN A 33 -25.15 4.74 12.42
CA GLN A 33 -25.35 3.38 11.93
C GLN A 33 -24.66 2.34 12.82
N CYS A 34 -23.42 2.61 13.24
CA CYS A 34 -22.66 1.71 14.11
C CYS A 34 -23.33 1.56 15.48
N PHE A 35 -23.76 2.67 16.08
CA PHE A 35 -24.43 2.65 17.38
C PHE A 35 -25.76 1.91 17.30
N ALA A 36 -26.56 2.15 16.25
CA ALA A 36 -27.81 1.44 16.06
C ALA A 36 -27.61 -0.08 15.90
N ALA A 37 -26.62 -0.52 15.11
CA ALA A 37 -26.31 -1.94 14.94
C ALA A 37 -25.90 -2.66 16.25
N VAL A 38 -25.20 -1.95 17.14
CA VAL A 38 -24.80 -2.48 18.45
C VAL A 38 -25.96 -2.42 19.46
N ALA A 39 -26.75 -1.34 19.45
CA ALA A 39 -27.87 -1.15 20.35
C ALA A 39 -29.00 -2.16 20.10
N VAL A 40 -29.29 -2.48 18.83
CA VAL A 40 -30.30 -3.48 18.45
C VAL A 40 -29.90 -4.89 18.90
N GLN A 41 -28.61 -5.23 18.78
CA GLN A 41 -28.13 -6.56 19.12
C GLN A 41 -26.69 -6.52 19.66
N PRO A 42 -26.51 -6.39 20.99
CA PRO A 42 -25.18 -6.27 21.61
C PRO A 42 -24.26 -7.48 21.38
N SER A 43 -24.82 -8.66 21.11
CA SER A 43 -24.05 -9.86 20.77
C SER A 43 -23.23 -9.71 19.49
N ASN A 44 -23.52 -8.69 18.66
CA ASN A 44 -22.73 -8.34 17.48
C ASN A 44 -21.28 -7.95 17.81
N LEU A 45 -20.98 -7.62 19.07
CA LEU A 45 -19.60 -7.34 19.52
C LEU A 45 -18.71 -8.59 19.55
N VAL A 46 -19.30 -9.78 19.71
CA VAL A 46 -18.54 -11.05 19.80
C VAL A 46 -17.79 -11.37 18.49
N PRO A 47 -18.42 -11.36 17.30
CA PRO A 47 -17.71 -11.62 16.04
C PRO A 47 -16.89 -10.42 15.53
N LEU A 48 -17.01 -9.23 16.15
CA LEU A 48 -16.42 -7.99 15.65
C LEU A 48 -14.89 -8.10 15.39
N PRO A 49 -14.05 -8.65 16.29
CA PRO A 49 -12.62 -8.76 16.02
C PRO A 49 -12.30 -9.60 14.77
N PHE A 50 -13.03 -10.69 14.56
CA PHE A 50 -12.87 -11.53 13.37
C PHE A 50 -13.31 -10.77 12.10
N LEU A 51 -14.42 -10.06 12.14
CA LEU A 51 -14.89 -9.23 11.04
C LEU A 51 -13.92 -8.10 10.69
N LEU A 52 -13.33 -7.45 11.70
CA LEU A 52 -12.29 -6.43 11.50
C LEU A 52 -11.05 -7.02 10.81
N PHE A 53 -10.63 -8.23 11.21
CA PHE A 53 -9.53 -8.93 10.57
C PHE A 53 -9.85 -9.27 9.10
N VAL A 54 -11.03 -9.82 8.82
CA VAL A 54 -11.46 -10.13 7.45
C VAL A 54 -11.56 -8.88 6.58
N ALA A 55 -12.12 -7.79 7.11
CA ALA A 55 -12.21 -6.50 6.42
C ALA A 55 -10.82 -5.97 6.05
N TYR A 56 -9.87 -6.07 6.99
CA TYR A 56 -8.47 -5.69 6.76
C TYR A 56 -7.83 -6.52 5.63
N GLU A 57 -7.95 -7.85 5.68
CA GLU A 57 -7.38 -8.74 4.66
C GLU A 57 -7.97 -8.47 3.26
N ILE A 58 -9.28 -8.22 3.16
CA ILE A 58 -9.93 -7.83 1.90
C ILE A 58 -9.30 -6.54 1.34
N LEU A 59 -9.12 -5.52 2.19
CA LEU A 59 -8.51 -4.26 1.77
C LEU A 59 -7.04 -4.44 1.35
N VAL A 60 -6.28 -5.29 2.02
CA VAL A 60 -4.89 -5.62 1.67
C VAL A 60 -4.83 -6.32 0.32
N ILE A 61 -5.72 -7.29 0.05
CA ILE A 61 -5.81 -7.96 -1.25
C ILE A 61 -6.09 -6.93 -2.35
N LEU A 62 -7.10 -6.08 -2.15
CA LEU A 62 -7.50 -5.06 -3.11
C LEU A 62 -6.38 -4.02 -3.34
N HIS A 63 -5.65 -3.63 -2.29
CA HIS A 63 -4.46 -2.79 -2.38
C HIS A 63 -3.40 -3.39 -3.32
N HIS A 64 -3.07 -4.67 -3.15
CA HIS A 64 -2.06 -5.31 -4.00
C HIS A 64 -2.56 -5.57 -5.41
N LEU A 65 -3.83 -5.91 -5.61
CA LEU A 65 -4.44 -6.07 -6.93
C LEU A 65 -4.39 -4.77 -7.73
N ALA A 66 -4.70 -3.63 -7.10
CA ALA A 66 -4.58 -2.32 -7.73
C ALA A 66 -3.14 -2.03 -8.19
N ARG A 67 -2.15 -2.38 -7.36
CA ARG A 67 -0.73 -2.27 -7.73
C ARG A 67 -0.36 -3.14 -8.91
N ILE A 68 -0.84 -4.38 -8.95
CA ILE A 68 -0.59 -5.30 -10.08
C ILE A 68 -1.21 -4.75 -11.37
N LEU A 69 -2.45 -4.26 -11.29
CA LEU A 69 -3.15 -3.65 -12.42
C LEU A 69 -2.38 -2.44 -12.95
N VAL A 70 -2.04 -1.48 -12.07
CA VAL A 70 -1.30 -0.28 -12.47
C VAL A 70 0.09 -0.62 -12.97
N ALA A 71 0.81 -1.54 -12.33
CA ALA A 71 2.10 -2.01 -12.81
C ALA A 71 2.02 -2.51 -14.26
N LYS A 72 1.00 -3.30 -14.61
CA LYS A 72 0.79 -3.77 -15.98
C LYS A 72 0.53 -2.60 -16.94
N LEU A 73 -0.33 -1.65 -16.55
CA LEU A 73 -0.64 -0.46 -17.35
C LEU A 73 0.58 0.42 -17.59
N VAL A 74 1.45 0.56 -16.58
CA VAL A 74 2.68 1.33 -16.68
C VAL A 74 3.87 0.48 -17.14
N GLY A 75 3.67 -0.71 -17.71
CA GLY A 75 4.73 -1.55 -18.30
C GLY A 75 5.79 -2.10 -17.32
N LEU A 76 5.47 -2.20 -16.03
CA LEU A 76 6.32 -2.84 -15.02
C LEU A 76 6.07 -4.35 -14.99
N LYS A 77 7.13 -5.14 -14.80
CA LYS A 77 7.04 -6.60 -14.75
C LYS A 77 6.85 -7.06 -13.31
N LEU A 78 5.74 -7.75 -13.02
CA LEU A 78 5.56 -8.45 -11.75
C LEU A 78 6.57 -9.60 -11.62
N LEU A 79 7.33 -9.60 -10.52
CA LEU A 79 8.30 -10.64 -10.19
C LEU A 79 7.77 -11.59 -9.12
N ALA A 80 7.12 -11.05 -8.09
CA ALA A 80 6.47 -11.83 -7.06
C ALA A 80 5.27 -11.09 -6.45
N PHE A 81 4.32 -11.88 -5.98
CA PHE A 81 3.14 -11.47 -5.23
C PHE A 81 2.94 -12.46 -4.10
N ALA A 82 2.59 -11.99 -2.91
CA ALA A 82 2.04 -12.83 -1.85
C ALA A 82 0.99 -12.03 -1.08
N CYS A 83 -0.08 -12.69 -0.66
CA CYS A 83 -1.13 -12.11 0.17
C CYS A 83 -1.84 -13.24 0.88
N GLY A 84 -1.97 -13.16 2.21
CA GLY A 84 -2.47 -14.26 3.01
C GLY A 84 -1.64 -15.53 2.81
N PRO A 85 -2.27 -16.71 2.75
CA PRO A 85 -1.58 -17.99 2.59
C PRO A 85 -1.04 -18.23 1.18
N PHE A 86 -1.33 -17.34 0.23
CA PHE A 86 -1.02 -17.54 -1.17
C PHE A 86 0.18 -16.71 -1.62
N ALA A 87 1.08 -17.32 -2.39
CA ALA A 87 2.18 -16.63 -3.04
C ALA A 87 2.34 -17.11 -4.49
N LEU A 88 2.63 -16.15 -5.36
CA LEU A 88 2.96 -16.34 -6.76
C LEU A 88 4.36 -15.78 -7.01
N ARG A 89 5.29 -16.62 -7.48
CA ARG A 89 6.68 -16.21 -7.73
C ARG A 89 7.10 -16.57 -9.15
N ARG A 90 7.86 -15.70 -9.80
CA ARG A 90 8.49 -16.03 -11.08
C ARG A 90 9.88 -16.60 -10.82
N ILE A 91 10.11 -17.85 -11.23
CA ILE A 91 11.38 -18.58 -11.09
C ILE A 91 11.79 -19.06 -12.48
N ARG A 92 12.96 -18.64 -12.97
CA ARG A 92 13.49 -19.03 -14.31
C ARG A 92 12.42 -18.92 -15.42
N ASN A 93 11.77 -17.76 -15.50
CA ASN A 93 10.64 -17.45 -16.40
C ASN A 93 9.32 -18.23 -16.19
N ARG A 94 9.24 -19.19 -15.28
CA ARG A 94 7.99 -19.88 -14.95
C ARG A 94 7.31 -19.23 -13.75
N THR A 95 5.99 -19.13 -13.79
CA THR A 95 5.18 -18.69 -12.65
C THR A 95 4.89 -19.91 -11.78
N ARG A 96 5.29 -19.87 -10.51
CA ARG A 96 5.06 -20.94 -9.54
C ARG A 96 4.17 -20.43 -8.41
N PHE A 97 3.12 -21.18 -8.13
CA PHE A 97 2.30 -21.00 -6.94
C PHE A 97 2.95 -21.71 -5.75
N THR A 98 2.98 -21.04 -4.60
CA THR A 98 3.58 -21.53 -3.36
C THR A 98 2.75 -21.09 -2.17
N TRP A 99 2.72 -21.91 -1.12
CA TRP A 99 2.17 -21.50 0.18
C TRP A 99 3.10 -20.47 0.84
N ASN A 100 2.50 -19.40 1.34
CA ASN A 100 3.21 -18.29 1.98
C ASN A 100 3.34 -18.54 3.48
N ASN A 101 4.36 -19.26 3.93
CA ASN A 101 4.57 -19.55 5.36
C ASN A 101 5.40 -18.47 6.09
N ARG A 102 5.33 -17.21 5.66
CA ARG A 102 6.19 -16.11 6.14
C ARG A 102 5.36 -14.95 6.69
N GLU A 103 6.04 -14.02 7.36
CA GLU A 103 5.48 -12.76 7.88
C GLU A 103 4.68 -11.95 6.83
N THR A 104 4.93 -12.18 5.55
CA THR A 104 4.16 -11.62 4.43
C THR A 104 2.72 -12.12 4.34
N MET A 105 2.26 -13.01 5.23
CA MET A 105 0.87 -13.48 5.28
C MET A 105 -0.11 -12.33 5.51
N ILE A 106 0.13 -11.45 6.48
CA ILE A 106 -0.87 -10.45 6.92
C ILE A 106 -0.84 -9.17 6.07
N ALA A 107 0.36 -8.67 5.74
CA ALA A 107 0.50 -7.40 5.01
C ALA A 107 0.53 -7.57 3.48
N GLY A 108 0.77 -8.78 3.00
CA GLY A 108 1.09 -9.06 1.61
C GLY A 108 2.39 -8.41 1.12
N THR A 109 2.85 -8.81 -0.07
CA THR A 109 4.00 -8.21 -0.73
C THR A 109 3.87 -8.30 -2.24
N THR A 110 4.39 -7.30 -2.93
CA THR A 110 4.49 -7.29 -4.39
C THR A 110 5.85 -6.74 -4.78
N VAL A 111 6.55 -7.43 -5.67
CA VAL A 111 7.84 -7.01 -6.21
C VAL A 111 7.72 -6.80 -7.71
N PHE A 112 8.20 -5.64 -8.17
CA PHE A 112 8.13 -5.23 -9.56
C PHE A 112 9.50 -4.84 -10.09
N ALA A 113 9.71 -5.08 -11.38
CA ALA A 113 10.92 -4.74 -12.11
C ALA A 113 10.59 -3.77 -13.25
N PRO A 114 11.34 -2.66 -13.39
CA PRO A 114 11.24 -1.82 -14.58
C PRO A 114 11.89 -2.48 -15.79
N GLN A 115 11.29 -2.26 -16.97
CA GLN A 115 11.85 -2.68 -18.25
C GLN A 115 12.67 -1.58 -18.95
N SER A 116 12.54 -0.33 -18.50
CA SER A 116 13.24 0.86 -19.03
C SER A 116 13.28 1.96 -17.96
N LEU A 117 14.23 2.90 -18.10
CA LEU A 117 14.28 4.11 -17.25
C LEU A 117 13.35 5.23 -17.73
N ASN A 118 12.87 5.17 -18.98
CA ASN A 118 12.03 6.21 -19.56
C ASN A 118 10.75 6.37 -18.72
N GLY A 119 10.58 7.57 -18.16
CA GLY A 119 9.45 7.90 -17.29
C GLY A 119 9.37 7.09 -15.99
N LEU A 120 10.46 6.43 -15.57
CA LEU A 120 10.45 5.50 -14.43
C LEU A 120 9.91 6.17 -13.15
N ARG A 121 10.28 7.44 -12.91
CA ARG A 121 9.75 8.25 -11.83
C ARG A 121 8.22 8.20 -11.70
N TRP A 122 7.53 8.51 -12.80
CA TRP A 122 6.08 8.61 -12.82
C TRP A 122 5.42 7.25 -12.74
N ARG A 123 6.03 6.24 -13.36
CA ARG A 123 5.58 4.85 -13.27
C ARG A 123 5.66 4.34 -11.83
N CYS A 124 6.75 4.65 -11.12
CA CYS A 124 6.90 4.38 -9.70
C CYS A 124 5.89 5.15 -8.85
N ALA A 125 5.67 6.44 -9.14
CA ALA A 125 4.67 7.25 -8.43
C ALA A 125 3.26 6.65 -8.55
N TRP A 126 2.83 6.32 -9.77
CA TRP A 126 1.53 5.67 -10.02
C TRP A 126 1.43 4.33 -9.30
N LEU A 127 2.48 3.51 -9.38
CA LEU A 127 2.51 2.23 -8.69
C LEU A 127 2.40 2.38 -7.17
N VAL A 128 3.12 3.31 -6.57
CA VAL A 128 3.09 3.57 -5.11
C VAL A 128 1.73 4.13 -4.67
N ALA A 129 1.14 5.03 -5.46
CA ALA A 129 -0.16 5.64 -5.15
C ALA A 129 -1.34 4.70 -5.37
N SER A 130 -1.24 3.74 -6.29
CA SER A 130 -2.36 2.88 -6.70
C SER A 130 -3.01 2.09 -5.56
N GLY A 131 -2.22 1.47 -4.69
CA GLY A 131 -2.74 0.70 -3.55
C GLY A 131 -3.49 1.56 -2.52
N PRO A 132 -2.90 2.66 -2.03
CA PRO A 132 -3.61 3.58 -1.15
C PRO A 132 -4.86 4.20 -1.78
N LEU A 133 -4.79 4.60 -3.07
CA LEU A 133 -5.93 5.18 -3.77
C LEU A 133 -7.08 4.18 -3.94
N SER A 134 -6.79 2.90 -4.21
CA SER A 134 -7.84 1.87 -4.27
C SER A 134 -8.50 1.67 -2.91
N MET A 135 -7.74 1.67 -1.82
CA MET A 135 -8.31 1.55 -0.46
C MET A 135 -9.26 2.72 -0.15
N ILE A 136 -8.86 3.95 -0.51
CA ILE A 136 -9.71 5.14 -0.34
C ILE A 136 -10.98 5.02 -1.17
N LEU A 137 -10.86 4.66 -2.45
CA LEU A 137 -12.00 4.50 -3.35
C LEU A 137 -13.00 3.47 -2.82
N ILE A 138 -12.53 2.28 -2.44
CA ILE A 138 -13.36 1.23 -1.86
C ILE A 138 -14.00 1.70 -0.56
N GLY A 139 -13.23 2.36 0.30
CA GLY A 139 -13.74 2.90 1.55
C GLY A 139 -14.87 3.91 1.35
N PHE A 140 -14.76 4.79 0.35
CA PHE A 140 -15.84 5.73 -0.01
C PHE A 140 -17.08 5.02 -0.55
N ILE A 141 -16.92 3.97 -1.38
CA ILE A 141 -18.05 3.18 -1.87
C ILE A 141 -18.81 2.57 -0.69
N PHE A 142 -18.12 1.94 0.26
CA PHE A 142 -18.75 1.35 1.43
C PHE A 142 -19.34 2.40 2.38
N LEU A 143 -18.71 3.57 2.51
CA LEU A 143 -19.27 4.69 3.27
C LEU A 143 -20.63 5.10 2.70
N ILE A 144 -20.74 5.27 1.38
CA ILE A 144 -22.00 5.62 0.71
C ILE A 144 -23.06 4.54 0.95
N ILE A 145 -22.70 3.26 0.81
CA ILE A 145 -23.61 2.14 1.06
C ILE A 145 -24.12 2.16 2.50
N VAL A 146 -23.23 2.27 3.50
CA VAL A 146 -23.62 2.30 4.92
C VAL A 146 -24.52 3.49 5.22
N ARG A 147 -24.23 4.66 4.64
CA ARG A 147 -25.06 5.87 4.81
C ARG A 147 -26.46 5.74 4.22
N ALA A 148 -26.66 4.86 3.24
CA ALA A 148 -27.96 4.57 2.65
C ALA A 148 -28.78 3.55 3.48
N ILE A 149 -28.18 2.89 4.46
CA ILE A 149 -28.87 1.95 5.35
C ILE A 149 -29.62 2.74 6.44
N ASP A 150 -30.92 2.47 6.56
CA ASP A 150 -31.75 2.95 7.66
C ASP A 150 -31.15 2.46 8.99
N PRO A 151 -30.83 3.37 9.95
CA PRO A 151 -30.31 2.97 11.26
C PRO A 151 -31.15 1.91 11.97
N LEU A 152 -32.47 1.91 11.80
CA LEU A 152 -33.37 0.91 12.41
C LEU A 152 -33.19 -0.50 11.82
N ARG A 153 -32.56 -0.61 10.66
CA ARG A 153 -32.24 -1.88 9.97
C ARG A 153 -30.75 -2.23 10.07
N ALA A 154 -29.97 -1.46 10.82
CA ALA A 154 -28.54 -1.69 10.94
C ALA A 154 -28.27 -3.04 11.64
N SER A 155 -27.33 -3.80 11.09
CA SER A 155 -27.02 -5.17 11.52
C SER A 155 -25.50 -5.38 11.64
N ILE A 156 -25.10 -6.63 11.92
CA ILE A 156 -23.69 -7.03 11.89
C ILE A 156 -23.02 -6.75 10.53
N ASP A 157 -23.76 -6.89 9.43
CA ASP A 157 -23.24 -6.60 8.08
C ASP A 157 -22.95 -5.10 7.93
N THR A 158 -23.79 -4.24 8.54
CA THR A 158 -23.54 -2.80 8.58
C THR A 158 -22.24 -2.47 9.30
N LEU A 159 -21.95 -3.14 10.42
CA LEU A 159 -20.68 -2.98 11.15
C LEU A 159 -19.48 -3.44 10.31
N PHE A 160 -19.60 -4.57 9.61
CA PHE A 160 -18.56 -5.06 8.72
C PHE A 160 -18.30 -4.09 7.55
N MET A 161 -19.35 -3.59 6.90
CA MET A 161 -19.25 -2.58 5.85
C MET A 161 -18.66 -1.25 6.37
N ALA A 162 -19.07 -0.81 7.55
CA ALA A 162 -18.53 0.38 8.20
C ALA A 162 -17.04 0.21 8.55
N ALA A 163 -16.62 -0.99 8.95
CA ALA A 163 -15.21 -1.31 9.16
C ALA A 163 -14.40 -1.20 7.86
N ILE A 164 -14.90 -1.74 6.74
CA ILE A 164 -14.26 -1.59 5.42
C ILE A 164 -14.17 -0.11 5.04
N ALA A 165 -15.24 0.67 5.24
CA ALA A 165 -15.27 2.10 4.96
C ALA A 165 -14.19 2.86 5.75
N PHE A 166 -14.19 2.67 7.07
CA PHE A 166 -13.25 3.34 7.98
C PHE A 166 -11.81 2.94 7.69
N MET A 167 -11.50 1.63 7.66
CA MET A 167 -10.15 1.14 7.42
C MET A 167 -9.66 1.49 6.01
N GLY A 168 -10.52 1.47 5.00
CA GLY A 168 -10.18 1.81 3.63
C GLY A 168 -9.75 3.27 3.49
N ILE A 169 -10.56 4.20 4.01
CA ILE A 169 -10.26 5.64 3.96
C ILE A 169 -9.09 5.98 4.87
N ALA A 170 -9.17 5.64 6.17
CA ALA A 170 -8.13 6.00 7.13
C ALA A 170 -6.79 5.32 6.81
N GLY A 171 -6.82 4.04 6.44
CA GLY A 171 -5.64 3.27 6.05
C GLY A 171 -5.02 3.79 4.76
N GLY A 172 -5.82 4.06 3.73
CA GLY A 172 -5.32 4.63 2.47
C GLY A 172 -4.71 6.02 2.64
N VAL A 173 -5.36 6.92 3.40
CA VAL A 173 -4.81 8.25 3.72
C VAL A 173 -3.51 8.10 4.51
N ARG A 174 -3.50 7.28 5.57
CA ARG A 174 -2.29 7.00 6.36
C ARG A 174 -1.12 6.55 5.47
N LEU A 175 -1.36 5.70 4.49
CA LEU A 175 -0.33 5.21 3.57
C LEU A 175 0.20 6.29 2.62
N LEU A 176 -0.64 7.25 2.20
CA LEU A 176 -0.22 8.38 1.37
C LEU A 176 0.57 9.44 2.15
N LEU A 177 0.37 9.53 3.47
CA LEU A 177 1.04 10.50 4.30
C LEU A 177 2.50 10.10 4.59
N PRO A 178 3.46 11.06 4.59
CA PRO A 178 4.86 10.79 4.88
C PRO A 178 5.14 10.66 6.40
N LEU A 179 4.45 9.73 7.08
CA LEU A 179 4.50 9.55 8.53
C LEU A 179 5.79 8.85 9.04
N GLY A 180 6.55 8.20 8.15
CA GLY A 180 7.75 7.45 8.52
C GLY A 180 9.06 8.26 8.47
N PRO A 181 10.12 7.84 9.18
CA PRO A 181 11.46 8.34 8.92
C PRO A 181 11.81 8.18 7.42
N ARG A 182 12.50 9.14 6.81
CA ARG A 182 12.92 9.05 5.38
C ARG A 182 13.68 7.77 5.00
N ARG A 183 14.32 7.13 5.99
CA ARG A 183 14.98 5.83 5.82
C ARG A 183 13.96 4.69 5.68
N SER A 184 12.82 4.77 6.37
CA SER A 184 11.70 3.84 6.18
C SER A 184 11.01 4.12 4.84
N ALA A 185 10.88 3.07 4.03
CA ALA A 185 10.24 3.12 2.73
C ALA A 185 8.70 3.15 2.85
N SER A 186 8.17 4.03 3.70
CA SER A 186 6.72 4.24 3.75
C SER A 186 6.23 4.75 2.39
N TYR A 187 5.03 4.31 1.97
CA TYR A 187 4.47 4.65 0.67
C TYR A 187 4.40 6.16 0.44
N GLY A 188 3.95 6.93 1.43
CA GLY A 188 3.88 8.38 1.35
C GLY A 188 5.25 9.05 1.13
N VAL A 189 6.32 8.53 1.77
CA VAL A 189 7.69 9.04 1.51
C VAL A 189 8.14 8.71 0.10
N LEU A 190 7.88 7.50 -0.39
CA LEU A 190 8.25 7.09 -1.76
C LEU A 190 7.51 7.93 -2.81
N LEU A 191 6.22 8.16 -2.60
CA LEU A 191 5.39 8.98 -3.48
C LEU A 191 5.89 10.43 -3.45
N TRP A 192 6.10 10.99 -2.26
CA TRP A 192 6.60 12.36 -2.09
C TRP A 192 7.96 12.58 -2.74
N ASP A 193 8.89 11.64 -2.57
CA ASP A 193 10.20 11.68 -3.20
C ASP A 193 10.06 11.65 -4.73
N ALA A 194 9.20 10.76 -5.28
CA ALA A 194 8.93 10.69 -6.70
C ALA A 194 8.32 12.00 -7.24
N LEU A 195 7.36 12.60 -6.53
CA LEU A 195 6.74 13.88 -6.91
C LEU A 195 7.74 15.04 -6.91
N ARG A 196 8.71 15.03 -5.98
CA ARG A 196 9.78 16.03 -5.89
C ARG A 196 10.94 15.80 -6.84
N GLY A 197 10.85 14.83 -7.75
CA GLY A 197 11.95 14.55 -8.68
C GLY A 197 13.15 13.83 -8.06
N ARG A 198 13.03 13.30 -6.85
CA ARG A 198 14.13 12.58 -6.19
C ARG A 198 14.23 11.16 -6.75
N ARG A 199 15.43 10.74 -7.12
CA ARG A 199 15.71 9.39 -7.67
C ARG A 199 15.74 8.28 -6.61
N THR A 200 15.50 8.60 -5.34
CA THR A 200 15.52 7.64 -4.22
C THR A 200 14.49 6.52 -4.38
N SER A 201 13.31 6.82 -4.93
CA SER A 201 12.28 5.81 -5.21
C SER A 201 12.71 4.85 -6.32
N GLU A 202 13.28 5.38 -7.41
CA GLU A 202 13.78 4.60 -8.55
C GLU A 202 14.89 3.63 -8.14
N VAL A 203 15.88 4.13 -7.38
CA VAL A 203 16.98 3.30 -6.84
C VAL A 203 16.43 2.19 -5.96
N ARG A 204 15.48 2.49 -5.07
CA ARG A 204 14.86 1.47 -4.20
C ARG A 204 14.10 0.41 -4.99
N PHE A 205 13.40 0.79 -6.05
CA PHE A 205 12.71 -0.16 -6.93
C PHE A 205 13.69 -1.11 -7.64
N LEU A 206 14.79 -0.58 -8.18
CA LEU A 206 15.81 -1.39 -8.83
C LEU A 206 16.53 -2.31 -7.83
N VAL A 207 16.95 -1.79 -6.68
CA VAL A 207 17.58 -2.60 -5.63
C VAL A 207 16.63 -3.69 -5.15
N SER A 208 15.34 -3.40 -4.97
CA SER A 208 14.35 -4.43 -4.60
C SER A 208 14.21 -5.52 -5.66
N ALA A 209 14.36 -5.19 -6.94
CA ALA A 209 14.31 -6.17 -8.01
C ALA A 209 15.59 -7.02 -8.07
N LEU A 210 16.76 -6.42 -7.86
CA LEU A 210 18.04 -7.16 -7.77
C LEU A 210 18.09 -8.10 -6.56
N ILE A 211 17.60 -7.64 -5.39
CA ILE A 211 17.45 -8.48 -4.19
C ILE A 211 16.52 -9.66 -4.50
N HIS A 212 15.45 -9.43 -5.25
CA HIS A 212 14.54 -10.49 -5.64
C HIS A 212 15.25 -11.55 -6.50
N ASP A 213 16.04 -11.15 -7.50
CA ASP A 213 16.82 -12.09 -8.32
C ASP A 213 17.79 -12.90 -7.45
N GLY A 214 18.48 -12.26 -6.50
CA GLY A 214 19.33 -12.94 -5.51
C GLY A 214 18.56 -13.96 -4.66
N GLN A 215 17.35 -13.64 -4.21
CA GLN A 215 16.49 -14.55 -3.43
C GLN A 215 15.97 -15.75 -4.25
N GLN A 216 16.00 -15.67 -5.59
CA GLN A 216 15.66 -16.79 -6.46
C GLN A 216 16.84 -17.76 -6.69
N GLY A 217 17.97 -17.55 -5.99
CA GLY A 217 19.19 -18.34 -6.16
C GLY A 217 19.90 -18.05 -7.49
N ILE A 218 19.58 -16.93 -8.16
CA ILE A 218 20.33 -16.45 -9.33
C ILE A 218 21.65 -15.88 -8.81
N ARG A 219 22.78 -16.42 -9.29
CA ARG A 219 24.10 -15.94 -8.87
C ARG A 219 24.29 -14.49 -9.32
N PRO A 220 25.01 -13.63 -8.58
CA PRO A 220 25.19 -12.22 -8.95
C PRO A 220 25.69 -11.98 -10.38
N ARG A 221 26.56 -12.86 -10.89
CA ARG A 221 27.06 -12.81 -12.28
C ARG A 221 26.00 -13.08 -13.35
N ASP A 222 24.90 -13.73 -12.97
CA ASP A 222 23.78 -14.10 -13.84
C ASP A 222 22.60 -13.13 -13.68
N TRP A 223 22.75 -12.07 -12.88
CA TRP A 223 21.74 -11.01 -12.78
C TRP A 223 21.58 -10.30 -14.11
N SER A 224 20.40 -9.70 -14.31
CA SER A 224 20.13 -8.92 -15.51
C SER A 224 21.14 -7.78 -15.64
N SER A 225 22.05 -7.88 -16.61
CA SER A 225 23.04 -6.83 -16.92
C SER A 225 22.34 -5.49 -17.12
N LYS A 226 21.23 -5.50 -17.86
CA LYS A 226 20.36 -4.34 -18.02
C LYS A 226 19.97 -3.72 -16.67
N MET A 227 19.51 -4.49 -15.68
CA MET A 227 19.10 -3.93 -14.39
C MET A 227 20.28 -3.41 -13.57
N LEU A 228 21.45 -4.05 -13.66
CA LEU A 228 22.70 -3.57 -13.07
C LEU A 228 23.13 -2.25 -13.71
N ASP A 229 23.12 -2.15 -15.04
CA ASP A 229 23.44 -0.93 -15.78
C ASP A 229 22.48 0.21 -15.40
N LEU A 230 21.17 -0.09 -15.34
CA LEU A 230 20.17 0.89 -14.91
C LEU A 230 20.41 1.36 -13.46
N ALA A 231 20.83 0.47 -12.57
CA ALA A 231 21.12 0.81 -11.17
C ALA A 231 22.38 1.68 -11.07
N LEU A 232 23.46 1.32 -11.78
CA LEU A 232 24.71 2.07 -11.82
C LEU A 232 24.49 3.49 -12.37
N GLN A 233 23.79 3.61 -13.51
CA GLN A 233 23.43 4.90 -14.10
C GLN A 233 22.67 5.80 -13.12
N LEU A 234 21.77 5.23 -12.31
CA LEU A 234 21.02 6.01 -11.32
C LEU A 234 21.87 6.41 -10.11
N THR A 235 22.79 5.57 -9.67
CA THR A 235 23.71 5.90 -8.57
C THR A 235 24.69 6.99 -8.97
N GLU A 236 25.31 6.91 -10.14
CA GLU A 236 26.25 7.93 -10.65
C GLU A 236 25.59 9.31 -10.74
N ASN A 237 24.40 9.37 -11.33
CA ASN A 237 23.63 10.60 -11.45
C ASN A 237 23.15 11.19 -10.11
N THR A 238 23.02 10.35 -9.06
CA THR A 238 22.62 10.83 -7.73
C THR A 238 23.81 11.45 -6.98
N ASN A 239 25.05 11.08 -7.31
CA ASN A 239 26.25 11.64 -6.70
C ASN A 239 26.73 12.93 -7.38
N ALA A 240 26.24 13.21 -8.59
CA ALA A 240 26.65 14.37 -9.38
C ALA A 240 25.83 15.66 -9.13
N GLY A 241 24.76 15.61 -8.31
CA GLY A 241 23.88 16.76 -8.03
C GLY A 241 23.47 16.86 -6.57
#